data_AF-A0A2I0QJD6-F1
#
_entry.id   AF-A0A2I0QJD6-F1
#
_cell.length_a   1.000
_cell.length_b   1.000
_cell.length_c   1.000
_cell.angle_alpha   90.00
_cell.angle_beta   90.00
_cell.angle_gamma   90.00
#
_symmetry.space_group_name_H-M   'P 1'
#
loop_
_entity.id
_entity.type
_entity.pdbx_description
1 polymer ?
#
loop_
_entity_poly.entity_id
_entity_poly.type
_entity_poly.pdbx_seq_one_letter_code
_entity_poly.pdbx_strand_id
1 'polypeptide(L)'
;METGFNNTENLEMGKDNNSEIEKIIENAWKMFCEYYDGKVSEYAKQLKDDKKRANSHWICWNESDLMLQFGRFFYKELDKIDSKIEIHFDKNLNKNNFKPGDYTFANKLPELKNNLGRCPKVDLIITPEDDYVQFLICGEAKYFHCSEESISRGGRTAEESIEKDFKTLSAIKKLGIAKNVVFIIFDDYYYYKEPEKSKNIENLLEKYNKEIKILYHDSHAKTK
;
A
#
# COMPACT_ATOMS: atom_id res chain seq x y z
N MET A 1 -38.26 -14.98 41.29
CA MET A 1 -38.51 -14.00 40.22
C MET A 1 -37.40 -14.18 39.21
N GLU A 2 -37.81 -14.63 38.03
CA GLU A 2 -37.00 -14.68 36.81
C GLU A 2 -36.64 -13.27 36.33
N THR A 3 -35.87 -13.25 35.25
CA THR A 3 -35.42 -12.11 34.41
C THR A 3 -34.06 -11.54 34.82
N GLY A 4 -33.03 -11.55 33.97
CA GLY A 4 -32.94 -12.03 32.59
C GLY A 4 -31.48 -12.16 32.19
N PHE A 5 -31.21 -13.24 31.46
CA PHE A 5 -30.02 -13.38 30.63
C PHE A 5 -30.04 -12.25 29.61
N ASN A 6 -29.15 -11.27 29.75
CA ASN A 6 -28.78 -10.44 28.61
C ASN A 6 -27.92 -11.31 27.71
N ASN A 7 -28.55 -11.82 26.65
CA ASN A 7 -27.91 -12.32 25.45
C ASN A 7 -27.03 -11.18 24.89
N THR A 8 -25.77 -11.13 25.29
CA THR A 8 -24.71 -10.63 24.40
C THR A 8 -24.60 -11.65 23.29
N GLU A 9 -25.16 -11.32 22.13
CA GLU A 9 -24.84 -11.97 20.88
C GLU A 9 -23.32 -11.94 20.72
N ASN A 10 -22.68 -13.07 21.01
CA ASN A 10 -21.35 -13.36 20.54
C ASN A 10 -21.43 -13.35 19.02
N LEU A 11 -21.03 -12.22 18.42
CA LEU A 11 -20.73 -12.17 16.99
C LEU A 11 -19.61 -13.16 16.73
N GLU A 12 -19.99 -14.33 16.21
CA GLU A 12 -19.06 -15.33 15.70
C GLU A 12 -18.12 -14.64 14.70
N MET A 13 -16.87 -14.46 15.12
CA MET A 13 -15.78 -13.96 14.29
C MET A 13 -15.47 -15.00 13.22
N GLY A 14 -16.17 -14.93 12.09
CA GLY A 14 -16.02 -15.92 11.05
C GLY A 14 -16.80 -15.58 9.78
N LYS A 15 -16.26 -14.66 8.96
CA LYS A 15 -16.15 -14.76 7.49
C LYS A 15 -15.92 -13.43 6.77
N ASP A 16 -16.05 -12.26 7.41
CA ASP A 16 -16.12 -10.98 6.68
C ASP A 16 -15.03 -9.92 7.01
N ASN A 17 -14.09 -10.18 7.91
CA ASN A 17 -13.05 -9.20 8.29
C ASN A 17 -12.18 -8.74 7.09
N ASN A 18 -12.08 -9.54 6.04
CA ASN A 18 -11.28 -9.20 4.87
C ASN A 18 -11.91 -8.08 4.03
N SER A 19 -13.24 -8.07 3.92
CA SER A 19 -13.96 -7.00 3.19
C SER A 19 -13.95 -5.68 3.98
N GLU A 20 -13.91 -5.77 5.30
CA GLU A 20 -13.81 -4.61 6.19
C GLU A 20 -12.43 -3.95 6.12
N ILE A 21 -11.34 -4.71 6.24
CA ILE A 21 -9.97 -4.18 6.13
C ILE A 21 -9.74 -3.56 4.75
N GLU A 22 -10.27 -4.20 3.71
CA GLU A 22 -10.22 -3.66 2.36
C GLU A 22 -10.88 -2.28 2.26
N LYS A 23 -12.02 -2.05 2.92
CA LYS A 23 -12.69 -0.74 2.98
C LYS A 23 -11.87 0.28 3.79
N ILE A 24 -11.28 -0.15 4.90
CA ILE A 24 -10.41 0.69 5.74
C ILE A 24 -9.23 1.23 4.91
N ILE A 25 -8.59 0.36 4.13
CA ILE A 25 -7.48 0.75 3.25
C ILE A 25 -7.93 1.71 2.15
N GLU A 26 -9.07 1.45 1.50
CA GLU A 26 -9.64 2.34 0.48
C GLU A 26 -9.97 3.72 1.05
N ASN A 27 -10.59 3.76 2.23
CA ASN A 27 -10.93 5.01 2.91
C ASN A 27 -9.67 5.76 3.33
N ALA A 28 -8.69 5.08 3.92
CA ALA A 28 -7.41 5.68 4.31
C ALA A 28 -6.69 6.27 3.09
N TRP A 29 -6.69 5.54 1.97
CA TRP A 29 -6.12 6.01 0.72
C TRP A 29 -6.81 7.26 0.20
N LYS A 30 -8.15 7.23 0.14
CA LYS A 30 -8.95 8.38 -0.31
C LYS A 30 -8.70 9.61 0.56
N MET A 31 -8.68 9.46 1.89
CA MET A 31 -8.41 10.56 2.81
C MET A 31 -7.02 11.14 2.64
N PHE A 32 -6.02 10.30 2.40
CA PHE A 32 -4.67 10.76 2.07
C PHE A 32 -4.66 11.59 0.78
N CYS A 33 -5.28 11.09 -0.30
CA CYS A 33 -5.32 11.78 -1.58
C CYS A 33 -6.01 13.16 -1.46
N GLU A 34 -7.16 13.22 -0.77
CA GLU A 34 -7.87 14.47 -0.49
C GLU A 34 -7.03 15.45 0.34
N TYR A 35 -6.34 14.95 1.38
CA TYR A 35 -5.44 15.75 2.19
C TYR A 35 -4.27 16.31 1.38
N TYR A 36 -3.61 15.45 0.59
CA TYR A 36 -2.47 15.83 -0.22
C TYR A 36 -2.87 16.90 -1.23
N ASP A 37 -3.93 16.65 -2.01
CA ASP A 37 -4.38 17.56 -3.05
C ASP A 37 -4.85 18.90 -2.47
N GLY A 38 -5.54 18.87 -1.33
CA GLY A 38 -5.94 20.07 -0.60
C GLY A 38 -4.73 20.90 -0.16
N LYS A 39 -3.73 20.27 0.45
CA LYS A 39 -2.53 20.95 0.93
C LYS A 39 -1.67 21.51 -0.20
N VAL A 40 -1.44 20.74 -1.26
CA VAL A 40 -0.71 21.23 -2.43
C VAL A 40 -1.42 22.41 -3.07
N SER A 41 -2.75 22.36 -3.22
CA SER A 41 -3.52 23.49 -3.75
C SER A 41 -3.44 24.74 -2.85
N GLU A 42 -3.47 24.59 -1.52
CA GLU A 42 -3.28 25.70 -0.58
C GLU A 42 -1.91 26.36 -0.72
N TYR A 43 -0.84 25.56 -0.81
CA TYR A 43 0.50 26.09 -1.00
C TYR A 43 0.69 26.74 -2.37
N ALA A 44 0.13 26.13 -3.42
CA ALA A 44 0.16 26.65 -4.77
C ALA A 44 -0.40 28.08 -4.85
N LYS A 45 -1.52 28.36 -4.16
CA LYS A 45 -2.13 29.71 -4.09
C LYS A 45 -1.20 30.77 -3.49
N GLN A 46 -0.26 30.37 -2.63
CA GLN A 46 0.70 31.29 -2.00
C GLN A 46 1.89 31.59 -2.91
N LEU A 47 2.10 30.80 -3.96
CA LEU A 47 3.20 30.97 -4.91
C LEU A 47 2.74 31.62 -6.21
N LYS A 48 3.37 32.74 -6.55
CA LYS A 48 3.09 33.52 -7.76
C LYS A 48 3.80 33.01 -9.02
N ASP A 49 4.73 32.06 -8.87
CA ASP A 49 5.59 31.56 -9.95
C ASP A 49 5.25 30.08 -10.21
N ASP A 50 4.73 29.81 -11.40
CA ASP A 50 4.28 28.48 -11.82
C ASP A 50 5.43 27.46 -11.87
N LYS A 51 6.64 27.91 -12.24
CA LYS A 51 7.82 27.04 -12.28
C LYS A 51 8.28 26.69 -10.87
N LYS A 52 8.16 27.61 -9.91
CA LYS A 52 8.39 27.29 -8.50
C LYS A 52 7.31 26.36 -7.98
N ARG A 53 6.03 26.68 -8.21
CA ARG A 53 4.85 25.89 -7.80
C ARG A 53 4.97 24.42 -8.21
N ALA A 54 5.31 24.16 -9.48
CA ALA A 54 5.45 22.81 -10.01
C ALA A 54 6.58 21.99 -9.37
N ASN A 55 7.53 22.63 -8.68
CA ASN A 55 8.69 22.00 -8.04
C ASN A 55 8.72 22.18 -6.52
N SER A 56 7.71 22.84 -5.94
CA SER A 56 7.66 23.22 -4.54
C SER A 56 6.50 22.50 -3.86
N HIS A 57 6.75 22.07 -2.62
CA HIS A 57 5.81 21.38 -1.73
C HIS A 57 5.74 19.88 -1.97
N TRP A 58 6.67 19.21 -1.30
CA TRP A 58 6.77 17.76 -1.21
C TRP A 58 6.18 17.35 0.13
N ILE A 59 4.89 16.99 0.14
CA ILE A 59 4.26 16.38 1.32
C ILE A 59 4.87 14.98 1.55
N CYS A 60 5.26 14.33 0.46
CA CYS A 60 6.06 13.11 0.46
C CYS A 60 7.30 13.33 -0.43
N TRP A 61 8.43 12.70 -0.08
CA TRP A 61 9.66 12.69 -0.88
C TRP A 61 10.02 11.29 -1.40
N ASN A 62 9.36 10.26 -0.92
CA ASN A 62 9.63 8.85 -1.27
C ASN A 62 8.47 7.99 -0.76
N GLU A 63 8.55 6.69 -1.01
CA GLU A 63 7.59 5.69 -0.54
C GLU A 63 7.48 5.62 0.99
N SER A 64 8.56 5.85 1.74
CA SER A 64 8.48 5.85 3.21
C SER A 64 7.59 6.97 3.74
N ASP A 65 7.67 8.17 3.16
CA ASP A 65 6.78 9.28 3.51
C ASP A 65 5.32 8.97 3.13
N LEU A 66 5.11 8.36 1.95
CA LEU A 66 3.79 7.91 1.52
C LEU A 66 3.21 6.90 2.50
N MET A 67 3.99 5.89 2.91
CA MET A 67 3.55 4.87 3.86
C MET A 67 3.27 5.45 5.25
N LEU A 68 4.06 6.44 5.69
CA LEU A 68 3.79 7.15 6.95
C LEU A 68 2.45 7.90 6.91
N GLN A 69 2.18 8.64 5.83
CA GLN A 69 0.91 9.35 5.68
C GLN A 69 -0.26 8.37 5.54
N PHE A 70 -0.10 7.30 4.76
CA PHE A 70 -1.08 6.24 4.65
C PHE A 70 -1.39 5.62 6.03
N GLY A 71 -0.36 5.27 6.81
CA GLY A 71 -0.51 4.74 8.16
C GLY A 71 -1.30 5.67 9.09
N ARG A 72 -1.03 6.98 9.03
CA ARG A 72 -1.79 7.99 9.79
C ARG A 72 -3.30 7.93 9.50
N PHE A 73 -3.69 7.86 8.23
CA PHE A 73 -5.11 7.79 7.86
C PHE A 73 -5.71 6.40 8.11
N PHE A 74 -4.91 5.35 7.98
CA PHE A 74 -5.30 3.99 8.31
C PHE A 74 -5.68 3.84 9.79
N TYR A 75 -4.84 4.32 10.72
CA TYR A 75 -5.17 4.30 12.14
C TYR A 75 -6.41 5.13 12.48
N LYS A 76 -6.64 6.25 11.78
CA LYS A 76 -7.87 7.03 11.95
C LYS A 76 -9.13 6.26 11.53
N GLU A 77 -9.04 5.36 10.55
CA GLU A 77 -10.13 4.46 10.20
C GLU A 77 -10.26 3.30 11.20
N LEU A 78 -9.13 2.75 11.69
CA LEU A 78 -9.15 1.72 12.73
C LEU A 78 -9.78 2.21 14.04
N ASP A 79 -9.54 3.46 14.46
CA ASP A 79 -10.12 4.04 15.69
C ASP A 79 -11.67 4.04 15.70
N LYS A 80 -12.31 3.81 14.54
CA LYS A 80 -13.78 3.72 14.42
C LYS A 80 -14.33 2.34 14.75
N ILE A 81 -13.47 1.33 14.88
CA ILE A 81 -13.84 -0.06 15.12
C ILE A 81 -12.98 -0.65 16.25
N ASP A 82 -13.51 -1.65 16.94
CA ASP A 82 -12.69 -2.45 17.86
C ASP A 82 -11.92 -3.50 17.04
N SER A 83 -10.75 -3.09 16.52
CA SER A 83 -9.91 -3.94 15.68
C SER A 83 -8.73 -4.52 16.44
N LYS A 84 -8.55 -5.84 16.36
CA LYS A 84 -7.31 -6.54 16.74
C LYS A 84 -6.39 -6.69 15.54
N ILE A 85 -5.98 -5.57 14.96
CA ILE A 85 -5.22 -5.52 13.71
C ILE A 85 -4.04 -4.59 13.87
N GLU A 86 -2.87 -5.05 13.46
CA GLU A 86 -1.65 -4.26 13.42
C GLU A 86 -1.11 -4.07 12.00
N ILE A 87 -0.38 -2.97 11.81
CA ILE A 87 0.26 -2.59 10.55
C ILE A 87 1.77 -2.52 10.75
N HIS A 88 2.52 -3.11 9.83
CA HIS A 88 3.98 -3.07 9.80
C HIS A 88 4.48 -2.57 8.46
N PHE A 89 5.52 -1.76 8.50
CA PHE A 89 6.19 -1.29 7.31
C PHE A 89 7.58 -1.92 7.14
N ASP A 90 8.03 -1.98 5.90
CA ASP A 90 9.44 -2.21 5.55
C ASP A 90 10.02 -3.55 6.09
N LYS A 91 9.27 -4.64 5.96
CA LYS A 91 9.68 -5.95 6.50
C LYS A 91 10.22 -6.88 5.43
N ASN A 92 11.40 -7.45 5.69
CA ASN A 92 11.93 -8.54 4.87
C ASN A 92 11.20 -9.85 5.17
N LEU A 93 10.65 -10.50 4.14
CA LEU A 93 10.01 -11.82 4.25
C LEU A 93 11.09 -12.92 4.21
N ASN A 94 11.73 -13.14 5.34
CA ASN A 94 12.75 -14.18 5.50
C ASN A 94 12.61 -14.91 6.85
N LYS A 95 13.27 -16.07 6.96
CA LYS A 95 13.20 -16.95 8.15
C LYS A 95 13.76 -16.34 9.45
N ASN A 96 14.57 -15.28 9.36
CA ASN A 96 15.11 -14.62 10.54
C ASN A 96 14.08 -13.67 11.16
N ASN A 97 13.22 -13.08 10.33
CA ASN A 97 12.11 -12.23 10.76
C ASN A 97 10.85 -13.04 11.10
N PHE A 98 10.63 -14.16 10.42
CA PHE A 98 9.45 -15.02 10.59
C PHE A 98 9.91 -16.48 10.71
N LYS A 99 10.12 -16.96 11.94
CA LYS A 99 10.73 -18.27 12.16
C LYS A 99 9.73 -19.39 11.87
N PRO A 100 10.20 -20.55 11.37
CA PRO A 100 9.38 -21.75 11.29
C PRO A 100 8.86 -22.16 12.67
N GLY A 101 7.55 -22.37 12.78
CA GLY A 101 6.88 -22.66 14.06
C GLY A 101 6.19 -21.44 14.68
N ASP A 102 6.66 -20.23 14.36
CA ASP A 102 5.98 -18.99 14.79
C ASP A 102 4.81 -18.72 13.84
N TYR A 103 5.07 -18.62 12.53
CA TYR A 103 4.05 -18.35 11.53
C TYR A 103 3.71 -19.56 10.65
N THR A 104 2.42 -19.76 10.36
CA THR A 104 1.93 -20.89 9.54
C THR A 104 2.49 -20.92 8.11
N PHE A 105 2.86 -19.76 7.55
CA PHE A 105 3.44 -19.65 6.20
C PHE A 105 4.98 -19.63 6.19
N ALA A 106 5.66 -19.64 7.34
CA ALA A 106 7.11 -19.41 7.41
C ALA A 106 7.92 -20.45 6.60
N ASN A 107 7.41 -21.68 6.50
CA ASN A 107 8.00 -22.75 5.67
C ASN A 107 7.96 -22.46 4.15
N LYS A 108 7.15 -21.49 3.70
CA LYS A 108 7.04 -21.08 2.29
C LYS A 108 8.03 -19.98 1.89
N LEU A 109 8.69 -19.35 2.86
CA LEU A 109 9.66 -18.27 2.61
C LEU A 109 10.88 -18.69 1.77
N PRO A 110 11.43 -19.91 1.92
CA PRO A 110 12.48 -20.40 1.02
C PRO A 110 12.00 -20.52 -0.43
N GLU A 111 10.77 -20.97 -0.65
CA GLU A 111 10.17 -21.07 -1.98
C GLU A 111 9.95 -19.67 -2.59
N LEU A 112 9.43 -18.73 -1.81
CA LEU A 112 9.29 -17.33 -2.22
C LEU A 112 10.63 -16.75 -2.68
N LYS A 113 11.70 -16.98 -1.90
CA LYS A 113 13.05 -16.54 -2.24
C LYS A 113 13.52 -17.14 -3.57
N ASN A 114 13.30 -18.43 -3.77
CA ASN A 114 13.70 -19.12 -5.00
C ASN A 114 12.93 -18.59 -6.22
N ASN A 115 11.62 -18.37 -6.09
CA ASN A 115 10.77 -17.84 -7.18
C ASN A 115 11.17 -16.42 -7.60
N LEU A 116 11.64 -15.60 -6.65
CA LEU A 116 12.03 -14.22 -6.90
C LEU A 116 13.53 -14.04 -7.13
N GLY A 117 14.35 -15.06 -6.85
CA GLY A 117 15.82 -14.96 -6.83
C GLY A 117 16.37 -14.06 -5.71
N ARG A 118 15.52 -13.57 -4.80
CA ARG A 118 15.84 -12.62 -3.72
C ARG A 118 14.87 -12.78 -2.55
N CYS A 119 15.28 -12.35 -1.35
CA CYS A 119 14.33 -12.14 -0.26
C CYS A 119 13.59 -10.82 -0.50
N PRO A 120 12.25 -10.80 -0.65
CA PRO A 120 11.54 -9.55 -0.80
C PRO A 120 11.46 -8.80 0.52
N LYS A 121 11.58 -7.48 0.44
CA LYS A 121 11.18 -6.52 1.46
C LYS A 121 9.85 -5.96 0.98
N VAL A 122 8.81 -6.10 1.79
CA VAL A 122 7.48 -5.57 1.48
C VAL A 122 7.27 -4.25 2.22
N ASP A 123 6.63 -3.30 1.55
CA ASP A 123 6.38 -1.98 2.12
C ASP A 123 5.29 -1.99 3.19
N LEU A 124 4.29 -2.88 3.05
CA LEU A 124 3.12 -2.96 3.91
C LEU A 124 2.78 -4.41 4.31
N ILE A 125 2.53 -4.62 5.60
CA ILE A 125 1.90 -5.82 6.15
C ILE A 125 0.77 -5.39 7.07
N ILE A 126 -0.40 -6.00 6.91
CA ILE A 126 -1.52 -5.91 7.84
C ILE A 126 -1.84 -7.32 8.32
N THR A 127 -1.87 -7.51 9.63
CA THR A 127 -2.02 -8.82 10.27
C THR A 127 -2.87 -8.69 11.53
N PRO A 128 -3.55 -9.74 12.01
CA PRO A 128 -4.22 -9.66 13.29
C PRO A 128 -3.19 -9.56 14.42
N GLU A 129 -3.55 -8.87 15.49
CA GLU A 129 -2.77 -8.84 16.72
C GLU A 129 -2.75 -10.23 17.37
N ASP A 130 -1.60 -10.65 17.89
CA ASP A 130 -1.39 -11.92 18.58
C ASP A 130 -1.81 -13.18 17.78
N ASP A 131 -1.93 -13.08 16.44
CA ASP A 131 -2.23 -14.19 15.54
C ASP A 131 -1.11 -14.38 14.51
N TYR A 132 -0.61 -15.61 14.42
CA TYR A 132 0.53 -15.99 13.61
C TYR A 132 0.13 -16.80 12.35
N VAL A 133 -1.10 -16.62 11.89
CA VAL A 133 -1.58 -17.14 10.59
C VAL A 133 -0.99 -16.34 9.40
N GLN A 134 -1.51 -16.59 8.20
CA GLN A 134 -1.25 -15.75 7.03
C GLN A 134 -1.62 -14.29 7.27
N PHE A 135 -0.85 -13.37 6.70
CA PHE A 135 -1.18 -11.95 6.74
C PHE A 135 -2.55 -11.70 6.11
N LEU A 136 -3.24 -10.68 6.60
CA LEU A 136 -4.51 -10.25 6.00
C LEU A 136 -4.21 -9.60 4.66
N ILE A 137 -3.28 -8.65 4.66
CA ILE A 137 -2.84 -7.94 3.44
C ILE A 137 -1.32 -7.77 3.45
N CYS A 138 -0.69 -8.02 2.32
CA CYS A 138 0.64 -7.51 1.99
C CYS A 138 0.54 -6.45 0.90
N GLY A 139 1.38 -5.43 0.94
CA GLY A 139 1.41 -4.44 -0.13
C GLY A 139 2.80 -3.93 -0.46
N GLU A 140 2.90 -3.39 -1.67
CA GLU A 140 4.01 -2.59 -2.14
C GLU A 140 3.48 -1.21 -2.51
N ALA A 141 4.33 -0.20 -2.36
CA ALA A 141 4.02 1.18 -2.68
C ALA A 141 4.95 1.74 -3.75
N LYS A 142 4.44 2.68 -4.54
CA LYS A 142 5.24 3.52 -5.43
C LYS A 142 4.82 4.97 -5.29
N TYR A 143 5.82 5.84 -5.20
CA TYR A 143 5.63 7.28 -5.16
C TYR A 143 6.51 7.92 -6.24
N PHE A 144 5.87 8.39 -7.31
CA PHE A 144 6.57 9.04 -8.40
C PHE A 144 6.56 10.54 -8.19
N HIS A 145 7.69 11.06 -7.72
CA HIS A 145 7.91 12.49 -7.50
C HIS A 145 9.02 13.09 -8.36
N CYS A 146 9.80 12.22 -8.99
CA CYS A 146 10.61 12.48 -10.15
C CYS A 146 10.70 11.20 -10.98
N SER A 147 11.46 11.23 -12.07
CA SER A 147 11.65 10.05 -12.92
C SER A 147 12.44 8.96 -12.18
N GLU A 148 11.89 7.75 -12.13
CA GLU A 148 12.51 6.52 -11.63
C GLU A 148 13.86 6.25 -12.32
N GLU A 149 13.93 6.51 -13.62
CA GLU A 149 15.15 6.37 -14.42
C GLU A 149 16.25 7.30 -13.91
N SER A 150 15.89 8.48 -13.40
CA SER A 150 16.82 9.46 -12.85
C SER A 150 17.35 9.03 -11.47
N ILE A 151 16.51 8.39 -10.65
CA ILE A 151 16.90 7.91 -9.31
C ILE A 151 17.71 6.61 -9.39
N SER A 152 17.30 5.68 -10.27
CA SER A 152 17.78 4.30 -10.23
C SER A 152 19.24 4.11 -10.65
N ARG A 153 19.94 5.16 -11.14
CA ARG A 153 21.35 5.17 -11.59
C ARG A 153 21.75 4.05 -12.56
N GLY A 154 20.77 3.29 -13.07
CA GLY A 154 20.96 2.03 -13.79
C GLY A 154 19.88 1.76 -14.85
N GLY A 155 19.05 2.76 -15.18
CA GLY A 155 18.15 2.72 -16.34
C GLY A 155 16.86 1.92 -16.14
N ARG A 156 16.47 1.60 -14.89
CA ARG A 156 15.19 0.94 -14.64
C ARG A 156 14.04 1.91 -14.89
N THR A 157 13.02 1.50 -15.65
CA THR A 157 11.83 2.32 -15.88
C THR A 157 10.80 2.19 -14.75
N ALA A 158 9.82 3.10 -14.73
CA ALA A 158 8.70 3.01 -13.80
C ALA A 158 7.90 1.71 -13.99
N GLU A 159 7.65 1.32 -15.24
CA GLU A 159 6.95 0.09 -15.58
C GLU A 159 7.71 -1.15 -15.08
N GLU A 160 9.02 -1.24 -15.29
CA GLU A 160 9.84 -2.35 -14.79
C GLU A 160 9.82 -2.43 -13.25
N SER A 161 9.78 -1.28 -12.57
CA SER A 161 9.67 -1.21 -11.11
C SER A 161 8.32 -1.72 -10.63
N ILE A 162 7.23 -1.30 -11.27
CA ILE A 162 5.87 -1.78 -10.98
C ILE A 162 5.75 -3.28 -11.25
N GLU A 163 6.23 -3.77 -12.39
CA GLU A 163 6.16 -5.19 -12.75
C GLU A 163 6.92 -6.09 -11.76
N LYS A 164 8.07 -5.63 -11.27
CA LYS A 164 8.83 -6.32 -10.22
C LYS A 164 8.02 -6.48 -8.94
N ASP A 165 7.27 -5.45 -8.56
CA ASP A 165 6.45 -5.45 -7.35
C ASP A 165 5.20 -6.29 -7.54
N PHE A 166 4.54 -6.22 -8.71
CA PHE A 166 3.48 -7.15 -9.08
C PHE A 166 3.92 -8.62 -9.04
N LYS A 167 5.09 -8.94 -9.58
CA LYS A 167 5.65 -10.30 -9.48
C LYS A 167 5.83 -10.74 -8.03
N THR A 168 6.22 -9.81 -7.16
CA THR A 168 6.41 -10.05 -5.72
C THR A 168 5.07 -10.34 -5.04
N LEU A 169 4.08 -9.45 -5.23
CA LEU A 169 2.73 -9.58 -4.67
C LEU A 169 2.01 -10.84 -5.17
N SER A 170 2.06 -11.13 -6.48
CA SER A 170 1.47 -12.35 -7.04
C SER A 170 2.11 -13.60 -6.44
N ALA A 171 3.43 -13.62 -6.21
CA ALA A 171 4.09 -14.76 -5.57
C ALA A 171 3.68 -14.93 -4.09
N ILE A 172 3.58 -13.82 -3.35
CA ILE A 172 3.11 -13.80 -1.95
C ILE A 172 1.69 -14.37 -1.85
N LYS A 173 0.77 -13.92 -2.72
CA LYS A 173 -0.62 -14.39 -2.75
C LYS A 173 -0.72 -15.86 -3.16
N LYS A 174 -0.01 -16.28 -4.22
CA LYS A 174 -0.01 -17.68 -4.70
C LYS A 174 0.51 -18.67 -3.67
N LEU A 175 1.53 -18.27 -2.89
CA LEU A 175 2.03 -19.09 -1.80
C LEU A 175 1.11 -19.06 -0.58
N GLY A 176 0.09 -18.20 -0.50
CA GLY A 176 -0.76 -18.06 0.68
C GLY A 176 0.04 -17.60 1.90
N ILE A 177 0.93 -16.62 1.67
CA ILE A 177 1.61 -15.86 2.73
C ILE A 177 0.70 -14.73 3.22
N ALA A 178 -0.05 -14.12 2.29
CA ALA A 178 -1.11 -13.17 2.58
C ALA A 178 -2.42 -13.61 1.92
N LYS A 179 -3.55 -13.35 2.57
CA LYS A 179 -4.91 -13.57 2.01
C LYS A 179 -5.12 -12.69 0.78
N ASN A 180 -4.73 -11.42 0.92
CA ASN A 180 -4.87 -10.41 -0.10
C ASN A 180 -3.58 -9.63 -0.32
N VAL A 181 -3.52 -8.98 -1.46
CA VAL A 181 -2.40 -8.11 -1.82
C VAL A 181 -2.89 -6.81 -2.41
N VAL A 182 -2.20 -5.73 -2.05
CA VAL A 182 -2.51 -4.37 -2.49
C VAL A 182 -1.28 -3.72 -3.11
N PHE A 183 -1.48 -2.95 -4.17
CA PHE A 183 -0.46 -2.10 -4.75
C PHE A 183 -0.93 -0.66 -4.66
N ILE A 184 -0.16 0.16 -3.95
CA ILE A 184 -0.46 1.58 -3.74
C ILE A 184 0.45 2.37 -4.66
N ILE A 185 -0.11 3.23 -5.49
CA ILE A 185 0.65 4.05 -6.42
C ILE A 185 0.14 5.48 -6.38
N PHE A 186 1.05 6.39 -6.07
CA PHE A 186 0.81 7.82 -6.12
C PHE A 186 1.73 8.44 -7.17
N ASP A 187 1.15 9.00 -8.21
CA ASP A 187 1.87 9.71 -9.25
C ASP A 187 1.67 11.22 -9.10
N ASP A 188 2.74 11.94 -8.73
CA ASP A 188 2.74 13.40 -8.62
C ASP A 188 3.60 14.07 -9.70
N TYR A 189 4.16 13.26 -10.61
CA TYR A 189 5.21 13.64 -11.53
C TYR A 189 4.90 13.24 -12.98
N TYR A 190 4.75 11.94 -13.28
CA TYR A 190 4.64 11.46 -14.66
C TYR A 190 3.37 11.99 -15.33
N TYR A 191 2.24 12.02 -14.65
CA TYR A 191 0.99 12.63 -15.14
C TYR A 191 1.21 14.01 -15.79
N TYR A 192 1.93 14.90 -15.10
CA TYR A 192 2.12 16.28 -15.57
C TYR A 192 3.38 16.45 -16.44
N LYS A 193 4.45 15.70 -16.17
CA LYS A 193 5.75 15.89 -16.84
C LYS A 193 5.96 15.00 -18.05
N GLU A 194 5.43 13.79 -18.04
CA GLU A 194 5.63 12.77 -19.08
C GLU A 194 4.31 11.97 -19.32
N PRO A 195 3.27 12.60 -19.91
CA PRO A 195 1.93 12.00 -19.98
C PRO A 195 1.85 10.66 -20.71
N GLU A 196 2.74 10.41 -21.68
CA GLU A 196 2.83 9.11 -22.35
C GLU A 196 3.23 7.99 -21.38
N LYS A 197 4.16 8.27 -20.45
CA LYS A 197 4.55 7.31 -19.40
C LYS A 197 3.42 7.11 -18.39
N SER A 198 2.74 8.17 -17.97
CA SER A 198 1.55 8.09 -17.11
C SER A 198 0.51 7.13 -17.71
N LYS A 199 0.22 7.29 -19.00
CA LYS A 199 -0.71 6.41 -19.72
C LYS A 199 -0.22 4.96 -19.81
N ASN A 200 1.08 4.74 -20.01
CA ASN A 200 1.66 3.39 -20.01
C ASN A 200 1.53 2.72 -18.64
N ILE A 201 1.76 3.47 -17.57
CA ILE A 201 1.55 3.02 -16.19
C ILE A 201 0.09 2.64 -15.99
N GLU A 202 -0.87 3.50 -16.33
CA GLU A 202 -2.31 3.20 -16.21
C GLU A 202 -2.71 1.91 -16.94
N ASN A 203 -2.29 1.75 -18.19
CA ASN A 203 -2.53 0.53 -18.97
C ASN A 203 -1.92 -0.71 -18.30
N LEU A 204 -0.72 -0.57 -17.72
CA LEU A 204 -0.06 -1.64 -16.97
C LEU A 204 -0.87 -1.99 -15.72
N LEU A 205 -1.36 -1.01 -14.95
CA LEU A 205 -2.16 -1.24 -13.76
C LEU A 205 -3.46 -2.00 -14.10
N GLU A 206 -4.17 -1.61 -15.15
CA GLU A 206 -5.41 -2.26 -15.59
C GLU A 206 -5.23 -3.76 -15.85
N LYS A 207 -4.08 -4.16 -16.42
CA LYS A 207 -3.77 -5.57 -16.70
C LYS A 207 -3.72 -6.45 -15.45
N TYR A 208 -3.38 -5.89 -14.28
CA TYR A 208 -3.17 -6.64 -13.03
C TYR A 208 -4.30 -6.47 -12.01
N ASN A 209 -5.30 -5.59 -12.26
CA ASN A 209 -6.33 -5.25 -11.28
C ASN A 209 -7.19 -6.44 -10.79
N LYS A 210 -7.22 -7.54 -11.57
CA LYS A 210 -8.00 -8.74 -11.25
C LYS A 210 -7.35 -9.60 -10.18
N GLU A 211 -6.02 -9.54 -10.06
CA GLU A 211 -5.25 -10.36 -9.13
C GLU A 211 -4.83 -9.58 -7.88
N ILE A 212 -4.52 -8.30 -8.07
CA ILE A 212 -3.95 -7.38 -7.08
C ILE A 212 -4.89 -6.19 -6.96
N LYS A 213 -5.24 -5.82 -5.73
CA LYS A 213 -6.03 -4.60 -5.50
C LYS A 213 -5.13 -3.39 -5.74
N ILE A 214 -5.56 -2.47 -6.61
CA ILE A 214 -4.77 -1.30 -6.97
C ILE A 214 -5.41 -0.06 -6.37
N LEU A 215 -4.64 0.70 -5.60
CA LEU A 215 -4.99 2.02 -5.10
C LEU A 215 -4.13 3.04 -5.87
N TYR A 216 -4.73 3.68 -6.86
CA TYR A 216 -4.05 4.65 -7.72
C TYR A 216 -4.58 6.05 -7.50
N HIS A 217 -3.67 7.03 -7.55
CA HIS A 217 -3.99 8.45 -7.59
C HIS A 217 -2.92 9.20 -8.39
N ASP A 218 -3.37 10.00 -9.34
CA ASP A 218 -2.59 11.01 -10.05
C ASP A 218 -2.92 12.40 -9.47
N SER A 219 -1.94 13.07 -8.86
CA SER A 219 -2.21 14.36 -8.24
C SER A 219 -2.20 15.49 -9.27
N HIS A 220 -3.40 16.00 -9.59
CA HIS A 220 -3.57 17.21 -10.39
C HIS A 220 -3.41 18.50 -9.56
N ALA A 221 -3.08 18.40 -8.28
CA ALA A 221 -3.07 19.56 -7.39
C ALA A 221 -1.99 20.60 -7.75
N LYS A 222 -0.92 20.17 -8.43
CA LYS A 222 0.15 21.06 -8.91
C LYS A 222 -0.23 21.87 -10.16
N THR A 223 -1.31 21.50 -10.85
CA THR A 223 -1.75 22.14 -12.11
C THR A 223 -2.93 23.11 -11.92
N LYS A 224 -3.43 23.26 -10.68
CA LYS A 224 -4.49 24.19 -10.28
C LYS A 224 -3.92 25.47 -9.63
#